data_AF-A0A520HF78-F1
#
_entry.id   AF-A0A520HF78-F1
#
_cell.length_a   1.000
_cell.length_b   1.000
_cell.length_c   1.000
_cell.angle_alpha   90.00
_cell.angle_beta   90.00
_cell.angle_gamma   90.00
#
_symmetry.space_group_name_H-M   'P 1'
#
loop_
_entity.id
_entity.type
_entity.pdbx_description
1 polymer ?
#
loop_
_entity_poly.entity_id
_entity_poly.type
_entity_poly.pdbx_seq_one_letter_code
_entity_poly.pdbx_strand_id
1 'polypeptide(L)'
;MSSEKKSGYRKNFSLILTFIGLMLVLFILSLVLAYRFSTKFIENEFVSEKVNVLEQSIQPYNEFFQKKLPEVSYYNGYLDSATASRFVDTVLLEYPFVSKVIFYDSEVRNTPVSDGLNTGKFSFGPKSIYQFGSFVPLDSVELFTIKNTRNFIVGDDFNSLAIKLASYIASLDTSSTPAQDELFSNFSNVRSNKITYLNIPRIEDLKTYKRMMRKDLTPQPVYQQDMLSFLLDPYKIKIDNTRPRLYQYIKIE
;
A
#
# COMPACT_ATOMS: atom_id res chain seq x y z
N MET A 1 -61.72 70.03 -47.70
CA MET A 1 -60.50 69.52 -48.36
C MET A 1 -59.55 69.04 -47.29
N SER A 2 -59.06 67.81 -47.45
CA SER A 2 -58.19 67.07 -46.54
C SER A 2 -56.85 67.78 -46.33
N SER A 3 -56.37 67.82 -45.08
CA SER A 3 -54.96 68.02 -44.77
C SER A 3 -54.53 66.91 -43.81
N GLU A 4 -54.31 65.73 -44.38
CA GLU A 4 -53.56 64.65 -43.72
C GLU A 4 -52.12 65.11 -43.51
N LYS A 5 -51.76 65.44 -42.27
CA LYS A 5 -50.36 65.50 -41.86
C LYS A 5 -49.76 64.10 -41.94
N LYS A 6 -49.11 63.76 -43.06
CA LYS A 6 -48.19 62.61 -43.14
C LYS A 6 -47.02 62.86 -42.19
N SER A 7 -47.07 62.29 -40.99
CA SER A 7 -45.88 62.25 -40.13
C SER A 7 -44.82 61.41 -40.86
N GLY A 8 -43.69 62.05 -41.17
CA GLY A 8 -42.59 61.43 -41.91
C GLY A 8 -41.79 60.46 -41.05
N TYR A 9 -42.39 59.35 -40.63
CA TYR A 9 -41.65 58.25 -40.03
C TYR A 9 -41.05 57.38 -41.15
N ARG A 10 -39.84 57.73 -41.60
CA ARG A 10 -39.04 56.86 -42.48
C ARG A 10 -38.58 55.64 -41.68
N LYS A 11 -39.29 54.51 -41.82
CA LYS A 11 -38.86 53.21 -41.28
C LYS A 11 -37.52 52.81 -41.88
N ASN A 12 -36.44 52.91 -41.10
CA ASN A 12 -35.11 52.43 -41.47
C ASN A 12 -35.02 50.90 -41.32
N PHE A 13 -35.85 50.15 -42.07
CA PHE A 13 -35.90 48.68 -42.05
C PHE A 13 -34.54 48.04 -42.31
N SER A 14 -33.73 48.62 -43.19
CA SER A 14 -32.36 48.16 -43.46
C SER A 14 -31.48 48.21 -42.21
N LEU A 15 -31.59 49.28 -41.42
CA LEU A 15 -30.76 49.48 -40.23
C LEU A 15 -31.16 48.53 -39.10
N ILE A 16 -32.47 48.29 -38.97
CA ILE A 16 -33.03 47.30 -38.04
C ILE A 16 -32.55 45.89 -38.42
N LEU A 17 -32.59 45.54 -39.72
CA LEU A 17 -32.16 44.23 -40.19
C LEU A 17 -30.65 44.00 -39.98
N THR A 18 -29.81 45.00 -40.26
CA THR A 18 -28.36 44.92 -39.97
C THR A 18 -28.08 44.81 -38.47
N PHE A 19 -28.86 45.51 -37.63
CA PHE A 19 -28.71 45.44 -36.18
C PHE A 19 -29.11 44.06 -35.62
N ILE A 20 -30.21 43.48 -36.12
CA ILE A 20 -30.61 42.11 -35.76
C ILE A 20 -29.54 41.10 -36.21
N GLY A 21 -29.01 41.24 -37.43
CA GLY A 21 -27.93 40.39 -37.92
C GLY A 21 -26.68 40.46 -37.04
N LEU A 22 -26.25 41.66 -36.65
CA LEU A 22 -25.12 41.86 -35.75
C LEU A 22 -25.37 41.23 -34.37
N MET A 23 -26.55 41.45 -33.79
CA MET A 23 -26.93 40.87 -32.50
C MET A 23 -26.92 39.34 -32.55
N LEU A 24 -27.39 38.75 -33.65
CA LEU A 24 -27.41 37.30 -33.83
C LEU A 24 -26.00 36.71 -33.95
N VAL A 25 -25.10 37.39 -34.67
CA VAL A 25 -23.67 37.00 -34.76
C VAL A 25 -22.99 37.08 -33.40
N LEU A 26 -23.21 38.16 -32.64
CA LEU A 26 -22.67 38.32 -31.28
C LEU A 26 -23.21 37.27 -30.31
N PHE A 27 -24.50 36.93 -30.43
CA PHE A 27 -25.13 35.89 -29.63
C PHE A 27 -24.52 34.51 -29.92
N ILE A 28 -24.32 34.15 -31.19
CA ILE A 28 -23.67 32.90 -31.58
C ILE A 28 -22.23 32.85 -31.07
N LEU A 29 -21.45 33.93 -31.24
CA LEU A 29 -20.08 34.02 -30.71
C LEU A 29 -20.04 33.83 -29.19
N SER A 30 -20.98 34.43 -28.47
CA SER A 30 -21.10 34.30 -27.02
C SER A 30 -21.43 32.88 -26.59
N LEU A 31 -22.34 32.19 -27.29
CA LEU A 31 -22.66 30.78 -27.04
C LEU A 31 -21.45 29.88 -27.29
N VAL A 32 -20.70 30.10 -28.37
CA VAL A 32 -19.50 29.31 -28.67
C VAL A 32 -18.43 29.53 -27.61
N LEU A 33 -18.21 30.77 -27.17
CA LEU A 33 -17.27 31.07 -26.09
C LEU A 33 -17.70 30.41 -24.78
N ALA A 34 -18.97 30.58 -24.39
CA ALA A 34 -19.52 30.01 -23.16
C ALA A 34 -19.38 28.49 -23.18
N TYR A 35 -19.73 27.83 -24.29
CA TYR A 35 -19.57 26.40 -24.45
C TYR A 35 -18.10 25.98 -24.28
N ARG A 36 -17.17 26.57 -25.05
CA ARG A 36 -15.74 26.22 -24.97
C ARG A 36 -15.15 26.46 -23.58
N PHE A 37 -15.52 27.57 -22.94
CA PHE A 37 -15.07 27.91 -21.60
C PHE A 37 -15.59 26.90 -20.58
N SER A 38 -16.89 26.60 -20.61
CA SER A 38 -17.51 25.61 -19.71
C SER A 38 -16.93 24.22 -19.91
N THR A 39 -16.72 23.75 -21.16
CA THR A 39 -16.11 22.45 -21.42
C THR A 39 -14.70 22.36 -20.84
N LYS A 40 -13.86 23.38 -21.10
CA LYS A 40 -12.49 23.40 -20.59
C LYS A 40 -12.44 23.52 -19.06
N PHE A 41 -13.36 24.27 -18.47
CA PHE A 41 -13.49 24.36 -17.02
C PHE A 41 -13.83 23.01 -16.39
N ILE A 42 -14.84 22.31 -16.92
CA ILE A 42 -15.25 20.98 -16.44
C ILE A 42 -14.14 19.94 -16.64
N GLU A 43 -13.45 19.98 -17.77
CA GLU A 43 -12.33 19.06 -18.04
C GLU A 43 -11.18 19.24 -17.03
N ASN A 44 -10.82 20.50 -16.74
CA ASN A 44 -9.82 20.80 -15.72
C ASN A 44 -10.25 20.33 -14.33
N GLU A 45 -11.52 20.57 -13.95
CA GLU A 45 -12.06 20.11 -12.68
C GLU A 45 -12.07 18.58 -12.59
N PHE A 46 -12.44 17.89 -13.68
CA PHE A 46 -12.40 16.43 -13.78
C PHE A 46 -10.99 15.87 -13.57
N VAL A 47 -9.97 16.45 -14.19
CA VAL A 47 -8.58 15.97 -14.02
C VAL A 47 -8.09 16.24 -12.59
N SER A 48 -8.37 17.43 -12.05
CA SER A 48 -7.92 17.80 -10.69
C SER A 48 -8.57 16.92 -9.62
N GLU A 49 -9.90 16.75 -9.69
CA GLU A 49 -10.63 15.98 -8.69
C GLU A 49 -10.34 14.47 -8.80
N LYS A 50 -9.83 13.99 -9.95
CA LYS A 50 -9.45 12.59 -10.12
C LYS A 50 -8.28 12.25 -9.20
N VAL A 51 -7.35 13.18 -9.06
CA VAL A 51 -6.22 13.05 -8.13
C VAL A 51 -6.73 13.01 -6.69
N ASN A 52 -7.66 13.90 -6.33
CA ASN A 52 -8.26 13.91 -4.98
C ASN A 52 -8.99 12.60 -4.66
N VAL A 53 -9.80 12.08 -5.58
CA VAL A 53 -10.48 10.79 -5.39
C VAL A 53 -9.46 9.66 -5.22
N LEU A 54 -8.38 9.65 -6.01
CA LEU A 54 -7.32 8.66 -5.87
C LEU A 54 -6.66 8.76 -4.49
N GLU A 55 -6.24 9.95 -4.07
CA GLU A 55 -5.59 10.19 -2.77
C GLU A 55 -6.45 9.73 -1.60
N GLN A 56 -7.74 10.08 -1.60
CA GLN A 56 -8.69 9.64 -0.56
C GLN A 56 -8.91 8.13 -0.59
N SER A 57 -9.01 7.53 -1.79
CA SER A 57 -9.21 6.09 -1.94
C SER A 57 -7.99 5.28 -1.46
N ILE A 58 -6.76 5.78 -1.67
CA ILE A 58 -5.53 5.10 -1.23
C ILE A 58 -5.09 5.47 0.19
N GLN A 59 -5.77 6.42 0.85
CA GLN A 59 -5.42 6.83 2.22
C GLN A 59 -5.35 5.64 3.19
N PRO A 60 -6.31 4.69 3.23
CA PRO A 60 -6.22 3.54 4.12
C PRO A 60 -4.99 2.66 3.85
N TYR A 61 -4.59 2.53 2.58
CA TYR A 61 -3.37 1.82 2.20
C TYR A 61 -2.12 2.53 2.72
N ASN A 62 -2.05 3.86 2.56
CA ASN A 62 -0.93 4.66 3.05
C ASN A 62 -0.82 4.60 4.58
N GLU A 63 -1.95 4.66 5.29
CA GLU A 63 -1.99 4.53 6.75
C GLU A 63 -1.53 3.14 7.21
N PHE A 64 -2.01 2.08 6.56
CA PHE A 64 -1.53 0.72 6.81
C PHE A 64 -0.02 0.61 6.61
N PHE A 65 0.49 1.11 5.48
CA PHE A 65 1.90 1.02 5.13
C PHE A 65 2.80 1.79 6.09
N GLN A 66 2.41 3.01 6.46
CA GLN A 66 3.24 3.92 7.25
C GLN A 66 3.13 3.72 8.75
N LYS A 67 1.97 3.27 9.26
CA LYS A 67 1.72 3.16 10.70
C LYS A 67 1.70 1.72 11.20
N LYS A 68 0.92 0.86 10.53
CA LYS A 68 0.67 -0.50 11.02
C LYS A 68 1.78 -1.48 10.72
N LEU A 69 2.45 -1.37 9.56
CA LEU A 69 3.60 -2.23 9.27
C LEU A 69 4.75 -2.02 10.26
N PRO A 70 5.18 -0.79 10.60
CA PRO A 70 6.18 -0.58 11.65
C PRO A 70 5.74 -1.05 13.04
N GLU A 71 4.43 -1.11 13.31
CA GLU A 71 3.89 -1.58 14.59
C GLU A 71 4.31 -3.02 14.91
N VAL A 72 4.46 -3.85 13.86
CA VAL A 72 4.97 -5.22 13.97
C VAL A 72 6.34 -5.26 14.64
N SER A 73 7.21 -4.28 14.36
CA SER A 73 8.53 -4.20 15.00
C SER A 73 8.48 -3.90 16.49
N TYR A 74 7.40 -3.31 17.03
CA TYR A 74 7.30 -3.10 18.48
C TYR A 74 7.21 -4.41 19.25
N TYR A 75 6.69 -5.46 18.63
CA TYR A 75 6.58 -6.77 19.24
C TYR A 75 7.91 -7.53 19.28
N ASN A 76 8.99 -7.08 18.61
CA ASN A 76 10.38 -7.52 18.82
C ASN A 76 10.63 -9.05 18.95
N GLY A 77 9.92 -9.92 18.22
CA GLY A 77 10.11 -11.38 18.36
C GLY A 77 9.31 -12.01 19.50
N TYR A 78 8.35 -11.30 20.08
CA TYR A 78 7.47 -11.75 21.16
C TYR A 78 6.07 -12.14 20.67
N LEU A 79 5.79 -12.14 19.36
CA LEU A 79 4.50 -12.61 18.86
C LEU A 79 4.45 -14.14 18.95
N ASP A 80 3.51 -14.65 19.74
CA ASP A 80 3.06 -16.03 19.63
C ASP A 80 1.84 -16.11 18.68
N SER A 81 1.43 -17.32 18.32
CA SER A 81 0.29 -17.52 17.40
C SER A 81 -1.00 -16.85 17.89
N ALA A 82 -1.23 -16.79 19.21
CA ALA A 82 -2.42 -16.19 19.80
C ALA A 82 -2.41 -14.66 19.69
N THR A 83 -1.27 -14.03 19.97
CA THR A 83 -1.07 -12.59 19.88
C THR A 83 -1.05 -12.14 18.42
N ALA A 84 -0.39 -12.92 17.55
CA ALA A 84 -0.40 -12.72 16.11
C ALA A 84 -1.83 -12.79 15.55
N SER A 85 -2.63 -13.77 15.97
CA SER A 85 -4.05 -13.85 15.56
C SER A 85 -4.81 -12.58 15.93
N ARG A 86 -4.70 -12.09 17.18
CA ARG A 86 -5.42 -10.87 17.62
C ARG A 86 -4.98 -9.61 16.86
N PHE A 87 -3.68 -9.49 16.61
CA PHE A 87 -3.14 -8.41 15.80
C PHE A 87 -3.71 -8.46 14.38
N VAL A 88 -3.67 -9.64 13.76
CA VAL A 88 -4.18 -9.83 12.39
C VAL A 88 -5.69 -9.61 12.32
N ASP A 89 -6.47 -10.07 13.29
CA ASP A 89 -7.91 -9.84 13.34
C ASP A 89 -8.24 -8.33 13.32
N THR A 90 -7.46 -7.53 14.05
CA THR A 90 -7.59 -6.07 14.04
C THR A 90 -7.23 -5.48 12.67
N VAL A 91 -6.14 -5.95 12.06
CA VAL A 91 -5.71 -5.51 10.72
C VAL A 91 -6.75 -5.86 9.65
N LEU A 92 -7.31 -7.06 9.66
CA LEU A 92 -8.30 -7.51 8.68
C LEU A 92 -9.63 -6.75 8.81
N LEU A 93 -9.99 -6.32 10.02
CA LEU A 93 -11.18 -5.48 10.26
C LEU A 93 -10.96 -4.03 9.81
N GLU A 94 -9.80 -3.44 10.12
CA GLU A 94 -9.47 -2.05 9.82
C GLU A 94 -9.11 -1.83 8.34
N TYR A 95 -8.50 -2.85 7.71
CA TYR A 95 -8.01 -2.78 6.32
C TYR A 95 -8.56 -3.94 5.47
N PRO A 96 -9.78 -3.80 4.90
CA PRO A 96 -10.44 -4.86 4.13
C PRO A 96 -9.68 -5.31 2.88
N PHE A 97 -8.76 -4.49 2.37
CA PHE A 97 -7.87 -4.86 1.26
C PHE A 97 -6.81 -5.88 1.66
N VAL A 98 -6.55 -6.11 2.94
CA VAL A 98 -5.73 -7.22 3.41
C VAL A 98 -6.59 -8.48 3.38
N SER A 99 -6.26 -9.40 2.46
CA SER A 99 -7.04 -10.60 2.22
C SER A 99 -6.63 -11.77 3.12
N LYS A 100 -5.34 -11.86 3.42
CA LYS A 100 -4.72 -12.96 4.16
C LYS A 100 -3.42 -12.48 4.77
N VAL A 101 -3.07 -13.00 5.94
CA VAL A 101 -1.76 -12.78 6.55
C VAL A 101 -1.11 -14.12 6.84
N ILE A 102 0.18 -14.24 6.53
CA ILE A 102 1.00 -15.38 6.89
C ILE A 102 1.99 -14.92 7.96
N PHE A 103 1.96 -15.56 9.11
CA PHE A 103 2.86 -15.33 10.22
C PHE A 103 3.91 -16.42 10.28
N TYR A 104 5.17 -16.03 10.39
CA TYR A 104 6.30 -16.93 10.56
C TYR A 104 6.92 -16.62 11.92
N ASP A 105 6.74 -17.55 12.87
CA ASP A 105 7.53 -17.60 14.10
C ASP A 105 8.86 -18.23 13.68
N SER A 106 9.91 -17.41 13.57
CA SER A 106 11.22 -17.80 13.06
C SER A 106 12.31 -17.58 14.09
N GLU A 107 13.43 -18.27 13.93
CA GLU A 107 14.50 -18.26 14.90
C GLU A 107 15.85 -18.08 14.21
N VAL A 108 16.69 -17.24 14.81
CA VAL A 108 18.11 -17.14 14.51
C VAL A 108 18.88 -18.04 15.47
N ARG A 109 19.73 -18.90 14.90
CA ARG A 109 20.51 -19.90 15.63
C ARG A 109 21.94 -19.92 15.14
N ASN A 110 22.84 -20.42 15.99
CA ASN A 110 24.23 -20.69 15.64
C ASN A 110 24.47 -22.17 15.28
N THR A 111 23.42 -22.86 14.83
CA THR A 111 23.44 -24.24 14.35
C THR A 111 22.59 -24.35 13.10
N PRO A 112 23.01 -25.16 12.11
CA PRO A 112 22.28 -25.32 10.85
C PRO A 112 20.80 -25.70 11.02
N VAL A 113 19.94 -25.14 10.18
CA VAL A 113 18.51 -25.47 10.06
C VAL A 113 18.21 -26.06 8.69
N SER A 114 17.30 -27.04 8.59
CA SER A 114 16.93 -27.68 7.32
C SER A 114 16.08 -26.81 6.41
N ASP A 115 15.10 -26.10 6.99
CA ASP A 115 14.01 -25.44 6.26
C ASP A 115 14.20 -23.91 6.18
N GLY A 116 15.46 -23.46 6.17
CA GLY A 116 15.80 -22.03 6.20
C GLY A 116 17.15 -21.70 5.56
N LEU A 117 17.65 -20.50 5.86
CA LEU A 117 18.92 -20.00 5.36
C LEU A 117 20.07 -20.34 6.31
N ASN A 118 21.14 -20.91 5.77
CA ASN A 118 22.39 -21.14 6.49
C ASN A 118 23.53 -20.37 5.82
N THR A 119 24.20 -19.48 6.56
CA THR A 119 25.34 -18.68 6.10
C THR A 119 26.48 -18.79 7.11
N GLY A 120 27.50 -19.61 6.79
CA GLY A 120 28.57 -19.91 7.73
C GLY A 120 28.03 -20.65 8.96
N LYS A 121 28.17 -20.06 10.15
CA LYS A 121 27.57 -20.59 11.39
C LYS A 121 26.29 -19.84 11.81
N PHE A 122 25.86 -18.85 11.04
CA PHE A 122 24.57 -18.18 11.23
C PHE A 122 23.49 -18.97 10.50
N SER A 123 22.37 -19.23 11.16
CA SER A 123 21.22 -19.93 10.59
C SER A 123 19.95 -19.18 10.94
N PHE A 124 19.04 -19.06 9.98
CA PHE A 124 17.75 -18.40 10.15
C PHE A 124 16.66 -19.26 9.49
N GLY A 125 15.68 -19.70 10.27
CA GLY A 125 14.64 -20.60 9.76
C GLY A 125 13.32 -20.45 10.49
N PRO A 126 12.21 -20.88 9.88
CA PRO A 126 10.91 -20.91 10.52
C PRO A 126 10.87 -22.02 11.58
N LYS A 127 10.33 -21.69 12.76
CA LYS A 127 9.96 -22.65 13.79
C LYS A 127 8.53 -23.16 13.56
N SER A 128 7.62 -22.23 13.28
CA SER A 128 6.25 -22.51 12.86
C SER A 128 5.72 -21.41 11.95
N ILE A 129 4.75 -21.77 11.11
CA ILE A 129 4.13 -20.87 10.14
C ILE A 129 2.62 -21.02 10.26
N TYR A 130 1.94 -19.89 10.39
CA TYR A 130 0.51 -19.79 10.53
C TYR A 130 -0.09 -18.93 9.42
N GLN A 131 -1.31 -19.23 9.01
CA GLN A 131 -2.10 -18.36 8.14
C GLN A 131 -3.39 -17.90 8.82
N PHE A 132 -3.74 -16.66 8.53
CA PHE A 132 -4.91 -15.98 9.07
C PHE A 132 -5.63 -15.27 7.92
N GLY A 133 -6.97 -15.23 7.97
CA GLY A 133 -7.79 -14.58 6.96
C GLY A 133 -9.26 -14.90 7.13
N SER A 134 -10.13 -14.05 6.60
CA SER A 134 -11.60 -14.16 6.77
C SER A 134 -12.19 -15.47 6.23
N PHE A 135 -11.50 -16.14 5.31
CA PHE A 135 -11.91 -17.41 4.70
C PHE A 135 -10.92 -18.55 4.98
N VAL A 136 -10.08 -18.43 6.01
CA VAL A 136 -9.17 -19.49 6.41
C VAL A 136 -9.88 -20.42 7.39
N PRO A 137 -10.05 -21.71 7.06
CA PRO A 137 -10.59 -22.70 7.99
C PRO A 137 -9.72 -22.85 9.25
N LEU A 138 -10.34 -23.09 10.42
CA LEU A 138 -9.64 -23.22 11.70
C LEU A 138 -8.62 -24.37 11.73
N ASP A 139 -8.88 -25.44 10.99
CA ASP A 139 -8.01 -26.61 10.84
C ASP A 139 -6.80 -26.36 9.91
N SER A 140 -6.83 -25.25 9.17
CA SER A 140 -5.82 -24.85 8.18
C SER A 140 -4.96 -23.68 8.66
N VAL A 141 -5.08 -23.25 9.93
CA VAL A 141 -4.32 -22.14 10.48
C VAL A 141 -2.83 -22.48 10.59
N GLU A 142 -2.47 -23.70 11.00
CA GLU A 142 -1.07 -24.15 11.05
C GLU A 142 -0.63 -24.76 9.71
N LEU A 143 0.34 -24.11 9.06
CA LEU A 143 0.90 -24.51 7.78
C LEU A 143 2.15 -25.37 7.94
N PHE A 144 2.99 -25.02 8.91
CA PHE A 144 4.28 -25.67 9.13
C PHE A 144 4.65 -25.60 10.62
N THR A 145 5.29 -26.66 11.11
CA THR A 145 6.03 -26.68 12.38
C THR A 145 7.26 -27.58 12.20
N ILE A 146 8.37 -27.34 12.91
CA ILE A 146 9.57 -28.22 12.86
C ILE A 146 9.22 -29.71 13.09
N LYS A 147 8.20 -30.00 13.91
CA LYS A 147 7.72 -31.37 14.20
C LYS A 147 6.76 -31.93 13.14
N ASN A 148 6.18 -31.07 12.32
CA ASN A 148 5.14 -31.39 11.35
C ASN A 148 5.38 -30.61 10.06
N THR A 149 6.33 -31.11 9.28
CA THR A 149 6.66 -30.62 7.95
C THR A 149 5.65 -31.17 6.93
N ARG A 150 4.37 -30.81 7.08
CA ARG A 150 3.39 -30.94 5.98
C ARG A 150 4.04 -30.40 4.69
N ASN A 151 3.56 -30.78 3.49
CA ASN A 151 4.12 -30.36 2.18
C ASN A 151 4.11 -28.83 1.91
N PHE A 152 4.06 -28.00 2.94
CA PHE A 152 4.29 -26.57 2.88
C PHE A 152 5.72 -26.28 2.46
N ILE A 153 5.85 -25.70 1.28
CA ILE A 153 7.11 -25.16 0.78
C ILE A 153 7.22 -23.75 1.36
N VAL A 154 8.28 -23.52 2.15
CA VAL A 154 8.63 -22.19 2.66
C VAL A 154 8.68 -21.23 1.48
N GLY A 155 7.78 -20.24 1.48
CA GLY A 155 7.56 -19.39 0.31
C GLY A 155 8.78 -18.55 -0.04
N ASP A 156 8.90 -18.18 -1.32
CA ASP A 156 9.99 -17.35 -1.86
C ASP A 156 10.20 -16.05 -1.08
N ASP A 157 9.16 -15.53 -0.43
CA ASP A 157 9.24 -14.29 0.36
C ASP A 157 10.11 -14.46 1.60
N PHE A 158 9.97 -15.59 2.31
CA PHE A 158 10.81 -15.90 3.46
C PHE A 158 12.28 -15.95 3.05
N ASN A 159 12.58 -16.67 1.97
CA ASN A 159 13.94 -16.76 1.44
C ASN A 159 14.48 -15.39 1.03
N SER A 160 13.66 -14.55 0.39
CA SER A 160 14.07 -13.21 -0.02
C SER A 160 14.45 -12.32 1.17
N LEU A 161 13.66 -12.35 2.25
CA LEU A 161 13.95 -11.59 3.46
C LEU A 161 15.07 -12.20 4.29
N ALA A 162 15.19 -13.52 4.33
CA ALA A 162 16.30 -14.21 4.96
C ALA A 162 17.64 -13.80 4.31
N ILE A 163 17.69 -13.73 2.97
CA ILE A 163 18.87 -13.27 2.23
C ILE A 163 19.16 -11.79 2.52
N LYS A 164 18.13 -10.93 2.55
CA LYS A 164 18.31 -9.51 2.93
C LYS A 164 18.86 -9.37 4.35
N LEU A 165 18.31 -10.09 5.32
CA LEU A 165 18.77 -10.14 6.70
C LEU A 165 20.25 -10.54 6.76
N ALA A 166 20.62 -11.66 6.12
CA ALA A 166 22.01 -12.12 6.13
C ALA A 166 22.96 -11.11 5.45
N SER A 167 22.56 -10.52 4.32
CA SER A 167 23.35 -9.51 3.61
C SER A 167 23.54 -8.24 4.46
N TYR A 168 22.48 -7.83 5.17
CA TYR A 168 22.52 -6.70 6.09
C TYR A 168 23.47 -6.97 7.25
N ILE A 169 23.38 -8.11 7.92
CA ILE A 169 24.27 -8.49 9.02
C ILE A 169 25.74 -8.55 8.55
N ALA A 170 25.99 -9.08 7.35
CA ALA A 170 27.34 -9.18 6.79
C ALA A 170 27.98 -7.80 6.57
N SER A 171 27.19 -6.85 6.06
CA SER A 171 27.62 -5.47 5.75
C SER A 171 27.54 -4.49 6.92
N LEU A 172 26.84 -4.84 8.01
CA LEU A 172 26.54 -3.99 9.16
C LEU A 172 27.78 -3.32 9.75
N ASP A 173 27.84 -1.99 9.79
CA ASP A 173 28.82 -1.28 10.63
C ASP A 173 28.32 -1.23 12.08
N THR A 174 29.10 -1.79 13.00
CA THR A 174 28.74 -1.86 14.43
C THR A 174 29.04 -0.57 15.19
N SER A 175 29.65 0.43 14.54
CA SER A 175 30.03 1.71 15.14
C SER A 175 29.02 2.83 14.92
N SER A 176 28.06 2.65 14.01
CA SER A 176 27.04 3.65 13.65
C SER A 176 25.62 3.14 13.89
N THR A 177 24.70 4.03 14.23
CA THR A 177 23.27 3.72 14.29
C THR A 177 22.68 3.78 12.87
N PRO A 178 22.04 2.70 12.38
CA PRO A 178 21.42 2.68 11.06
C PRO A 178 20.27 3.69 10.95
N ALA A 179 20.06 4.23 9.75
CA ALA A 179 18.90 5.08 9.48
C ALA A 179 17.60 4.27 9.45
N GLN A 180 16.47 4.88 9.84
CA GLN A 180 15.18 4.18 9.87
C GLN A 180 14.74 3.68 8.49
N ASP A 181 14.99 4.47 7.45
CA ASP A 181 14.65 4.12 6.06
C ASP A 181 15.48 2.93 5.55
N GLU A 182 16.75 2.87 5.97
CA GLU A 182 17.66 1.77 5.67
C GLU A 182 17.15 0.47 6.33
N LEU A 183 16.74 0.55 7.60
CA LEU A 183 16.14 -0.59 8.29
C LEU A 183 14.86 -1.05 7.59
N PHE A 184 13.93 -0.13 7.30
CA PHE A 184 12.69 -0.50 6.62
C PHE A 184 12.96 -1.21 5.27
N SER A 185 13.87 -0.71 4.46
CA SER A 185 14.22 -1.32 3.16
C SER A 185 14.85 -2.72 3.27
N ASN A 186 15.70 -2.93 4.28
CA ASN A 186 16.38 -4.21 4.51
C ASN A 186 15.48 -5.27 5.17
N PHE A 187 14.51 -4.85 5.98
CA PHE A 187 13.62 -5.74 6.73
C PHE A 187 12.20 -5.83 6.14
N SER A 188 11.98 -5.33 4.93
CA SER A 188 10.71 -5.48 4.21
C SER A 188 10.88 -5.88 2.75
N ASN A 189 9.82 -6.47 2.18
CA ASN A 189 9.67 -6.74 0.76
C ASN A 189 8.28 -6.27 0.32
N VAL A 190 8.25 -5.24 -0.53
CA VAL A 190 7.02 -4.61 -1.00
C VAL A 190 6.80 -4.99 -2.46
N ARG A 191 5.72 -5.72 -2.73
CA ARG A 191 5.23 -6.09 -4.06
C ARG A 191 3.80 -5.58 -4.24
N SER A 192 3.34 -5.51 -5.49
CA SER A 192 2.03 -4.92 -5.84
C SER A 192 0.83 -5.54 -5.12
N ASN A 193 0.89 -6.84 -4.82
CA ASN A 193 -0.19 -7.61 -4.18
C ASN A 193 0.21 -8.20 -2.83
N LYS A 194 1.38 -7.83 -2.29
CA LYS A 194 1.91 -8.47 -1.09
C LYS A 194 2.99 -7.64 -0.45
N ILE A 195 2.91 -7.50 0.87
CA ILE A 195 3.95 -6.86 1.66
C ILE A 195 4.41 -7.83 2.72
N THR A 196 5.70 -8.12 2.74
CA THR A 196 6.31 -8.97 3.76
C THR A 196 7.22 -8.12 4.62
N TYR A 197 7.12 -8.26 5.93
CA TYR A 197 7.85 -7.49 6.92
C TYR A 197 8.46 -8.43 7.95
N LEU A 198 9.74 -8.24 8.24
CA LEU A 198 10.47 -8.89 9.31
C LEU A 198 10.65 -7.86 10.43
N ASN A 199 10.38 -8.22 11.67
CA ASN A 199 10.65 -7.34 12.80
C ASN A 199 12.14 -6.95 12.81
N ILE A 200 12.42 -5.70 13.14
CA ILE A 200 13.80 -5.19 13.15
C ILE A 200 14.50 -5.69 14.42
N PRO A 201 15.59 -6.48 14.32
CA PRO A 201 16.33 -6.93 15.49
C PRO A 201 17.02 -5.76 16.18
N ARG A 202 17.19 -5.85 17.51
CA ARG A 202 17.95 -4.85 18.26
C ARG A 202 19.41 -4.82 17.81
N ILE A 203 20.06 -3.66 17.93
CA ILE A 203 21.47 -3.51 17.53
C ILE A 203 22.40 -4.52 18.24
N GLU A 204 22.13 -4.87 19.49
CA GLU A 204 22.89 -5.88 20.24
C GLU A 204 22.68 -7.31 19.71
N ASP A 205 21.46 -7.61 19.25
CA ASP A 205 21.12 -8.87 18.61
C ASP A 205 21.84 -8.96 17.25
N LEU A 206 21.81 -7.88 16.45
CA LEU A 206 22.54 -7.76 15.19
C LEU A 206 24.06 -7.93 15.34
N LYS A 207 24.68 -7.31 16.37
CA LYS A 207 26.09 -7.53 16.71
C LYS A 207 26.37 -8.99 17.02
N THR A 208 25.45 -9.66 17.70
CA THR A 208 25.57 -11.10 18.00
C THR A 208 25.43 -11.94 16.74
N TYR A 209 24.49 -11.63 15.85
CA TYR A 209 24.33 -12.31 14.57
C TYR A 209 25.59 -12.18 13.71
N LYS A 210 26.21 -11.00 13.69
CA LYS A 210 27.48 -10.79 12.99
C LYS A 210 28.61 -11.66 13.56
N ARG A 211 28.64 -11.88 14.89
CA ARG A 211 29.56 -12.84 15.51
C ARG A 211 29.25 -14.28 15.12
N MET A 212 27.97 -14.66 15.08
CA MET A 212 27.53 -16.00 14.65
C MET A 212 27.94 -16.31 13.21
N MET A 213 28.01 -15.32 12.32
CA MET A 213 28.48 -15.56 10.96
C MET A 213 29.95 -16.02 10.90
N ARG A 214 30.77 -15.66 11.89
CA ARG A 214 32.22 -15.88 11.88
C ARG A 214 32.68 -17.09 12.68
N LYS A 215 31.98 -17.43 13.75
CA LYS A 215 32.40 -18.50 14.67
C LYS A 215 31.23 -19.14 15.39
N ASP A 216 31.51 -20.32 15.93
CA ASP A 216 30.63 -20.96 16.90
C ASP A 216 30.69 -20.19 18.24
N LEU A 217 29.53 -19.94 18.83
CA LEU A 217 29.35 -19.28 20.11
C LEU A 217 29.10 -20.32 21.21
N THR A 218 29.57 -20.02 22.41
CA THR A 218 29.33 -20.82 23.62
C THR A 218 28.92 -19.87 24.75
N PRO A 219 27.67 -19.93 25.26
CA PRO A 219 26.57 -20.82 24.84
C PRO A 219 26.09 -20.52 23.41
N GLN A 220 25.30 -21.42 22.81
CA GLN A 220 24.66 -21.23 21.50
C GLN A 220 23.30 -20.53 21.69
N PRO A 221 23.22 -19.20 21.55
CA PRO A 221 21.98 -18.49 21.78
C PRO A 221 20.98 -18.74 20.64
N VAL A 222 19.70 -18.69 20.99
CA VAL A 222 18.56 -18.72 20.05
C VAL A 222 17.80 -17.42 20.23
N TYR A 223 17.49 -16.76 19.12
CA TYR A 223 16.75 -15.50 19.12
C TYR A 223 15.51 -15.65 18.27
N GLN A 224 14.37 -15.22 18.78
CA GLN A 224 13.12 -15.20 18.02
C GLN A 224 13.09 -14.01 17.06
N GLN A 225 12.46 -14.24 15.92
CA GLN A 225 12.20 -13.26 14.89
C GLN A 225 10.82 -13.54 14.29
N ASP A 226 10.03 -12.49 14.17
CA ASP A 226 8.66 -12.53 13.70
C ASP A 226 8.60 -11.95 12.29
N MET A 227 8.07 -12.73 11.35
CA MET A 227 7.80 -12.25 10.00
C MET A 227 6.32 -12.30 9.70
N LEU A 228 5.77 -11.22 9.13
CA LEU A 228 4.40 -11.15 8.67
C LEU A 228 4.36 -10.86 7.18
N SER A 229 3.57 -11.65 6.44
CA SER A 229 3.30 -11.43 5.03
C SER A 229 1.84 -11.13 4.82
N PHE A 230 1.54 -9.90 4.42
CA PHE A 230 0.20 -9.39 4.14
C PHE A 230 -0.09 -9.52 2.65
N LEU A 231 -1.09 -10.31 2.28
CA LEU A 231 -1.57 -10.41 0.90
C LEU A 231 -2.64 -9.34 0.67
N LEU A 232 -2.41 -8.49 -0.31
CA LEU A 232 -3.23 -7.33 -0.62
C LEU A 232 -4.09 -7.60 -1.86
N ASP A 233 -5.34 -7.17 -1.78
CA ASP A 233 -6.32 -7.18 -2.87
C ASP A 233 -6.73 -5.73 -3.18
N PRO A 234 -6.16 -5.11 -4.23
CA PRO A 234 -6.46 -3.73 -4.60
C PRO A 234 -7.95 -3.52 -4.89
N TYR A 235 -8.68 -4.52 -5.38
CA TYR A 235 -10.10 -4.40 -5.72
C TYR A 235 -11.01 -4.29 -4.50
N LYS A 236 -10.49 -4.56 -3.30
CA LYS A 236 -11.19 -4.35 -2.03
C LYS A 236 -10.94 -2.97 -1.42
N ILE A 237 -10.11 -2.14 -2.05
CA ILE A 237 -9.96 -0.73 -1.65
C ILE A 237 -11.28 -0.02 -1.96
N LYS A 238 -11.86 0.61 -0.93
CA LYS A 238 -13.08 1.38 -1.08
C LYS A 238 -12.75 2.68 -1.84
N ILE A 239 -13.39 2.86 -2.99
CA ILE A 239 -13.33 4.14 -3.73
C ILE A 239 -14.17 5.16 -2.97
N ASP A 240 -13.55 6.27 -2.56
CA ASP A 240 -14.25 7.40 -1.97
C ASP A 240 -14.45 8.52 -2.99
N ASN A 241 -15.68 8.66 -3.49
CA ASN A 241 -16.03 9.68 -4.47
C ASN A 241 -16.38 11.00 -3.78
N THR A 242 -15.37 11.85 -3.61
CA THR A 242 -15.52 13.21 -3.06
C THR A 242 -16.39 14.14 -3.92
N ARG A 243 -16.63 13.81 -5.20
CA ARG A 243 -17.40 14.61 -6.17
C ARG A 243 -18.42 13.76 -6.95
N PRO A 244 -19.55 13.36 -6.33
CA PRO A 244 -20.53 12.46 -6.94
C PRO A 244 -21.23 13.01 -8.20
N ARG A 245 -21.19 14.33 -8.43
CA ARG A 245 -21.80 14.97 -9.61
C ARG A 245 -20.85 15.09 -10.80
N LEU A 246 -19.55 14.89 -10.58
CA LEU A 246 -18.52 15.03 -11.60
C LEU A 246 -18.23 13.69 -12.30
N TYR A 247 -18.32 12.59 -11.55
CA TYR A 247 -18.08 11.23 -12.04
C TYR A 247 -19.35 10.42 -12.12
N GLN A 248 -19.61 9.87 -13.30
CA GLN A 248 -20.69 8.90 -13.49
C GLN A 248 -20.30 7.51 -12.97
N TYR A 249 -19.04 7.11 -13.15
CA TYR A 249 -18.53 5.80 -12.72
C TYR A 249 -17.03 5.88 -12.43
N ILE A 250 -16.58 5.17 -11.38
CA ILE A 250 -15.18 5.08 -10.97
C ILE A 250 -14.89 3.61 -10.68
N LYS A 251 -13.80 3.09 -11.23
CA LYS A 251 -13.32 1.72 -11.01
C LYS A 251 -11.81 1.69 -10.90
N ILE A 252 -11.32 0.63 -10.24
CA ILE A 252 -9.92 0.23 -10.24
C ILE A 252 -9.73 -0.67 -11.47
N GLU A 253 -8.73 -0.38 -12.31
CA GLU A 253 -8.32 -1.22 -13.44
C GLU A 253 -7.03 -1.96 -13.09
#